data_AF-A0A945UTJ5-F1
#
_entry.id   AF-A0A945UTJ5-F1
#
_cell.length_a   1.000
_cell.length_b   1.000
_cell.length_c   1.000
_cell.angle_alpha   90.00
_cell.angle_beta   90.00
_cell.angle_gamma   90.00
#
_symmetry.space_group_name_H-M   'P 1'
#
loop_
_entity.id
_entity.type
_entity.pdbx_description
1 polymer ?
#
loop_
_entity_poly.entity_id
_entity_poly.type
_entity_poly.pdbx_seq_one_letter_code
_entity_poly.pdbx_strand_id
1 'polypeptide(L)'
;MNATENVSITGRSYPPEYFRINEFTKLDPREIVRVMRGEVAGCIFRGAMAPELCTGVTENFWASPELRQRGDAVPAYYVGTYHYAKLLSDYVNEAGQTREALHALFEGHRNVFQELMDQVADELAKTGVALRVAEHEGRSAGEFVVRAWSGDGTFALAAHDDAAQLSAQAQAGFEIQEVARNPLAAANMCLQNGAAGGQLFYWNIEPDATTRKTLGIEETGYPYQPEWLQKFDCIELDIRPGDIYFFNGKLIHAVQAQAAAGEFRSTISFLMGMKDEQTAIYWT
;
A
#
# COMPACT_ATOMS: atom_id res chain seq x y z
N MET A 1 2.98 22.46 -26.33
CA MET A 1 4.42 22.71 -26.14
C MET A 1 5.06 21.36 -25.94
N ASN A 2 5.77 20.88 -26.95
CA ASN A 2 6.54 19.64 -26.89
C ASN A 2 7.87 19.95 -26.23
N ALA A 3 8.01 19.51 -24.98
CA ALA A 3 9.30 19.41 -24.32
C ALA A 3 9.27 18.10 -23.54
N THR A 4 9.70 17.01 -24.17
CA THR A 4 10.40 15.93 -23.49
C THR A 4 11.69 16.52 -22.92
N GLU A 5 11.58 17.41 -21.94
CA GLU A 5 12.69 17.69 -21.06
C GLU A 5 13.01 16.37 -20.37
N ASN A 6 14.27 15.95 -20.45
CA ASN A 6 14.77 14.81 -19.70
C ASN A 6 14.64 15.13 -18.22
N VAL A 7 13.47 14.88 -17.63
CA VAL A 7 13.28 15.02 -16.21
C VAL A 7 14.15 13.98 -15.53
N SER A 8 15.20 14.44 -14.86
CA SER A 8 16.05 13.56 -14.08
C SER A 8 15.44 13.40 -12.70
N ILE A 9 14.84 12.24 -12.44
CA ILE A 9 14.51 11.81 -11.08
C ILE A 9 15.80 11.76 -10.25
N THR A 10 15.81 12.47 -9.14
CA THR A 10 16.86 12.51 -8.11
C THR A 10 16.32 11.98 -6.78
N GLY A 11 17.23 11.61 -5.88
CA GLY A 11 16.91 11.04 -4.58
C GLY A 11 17.89 9.96 -4.20
N ARG A 12 17.43 9.01 -3.39
CA ARG A 12 18.26 7.91 -2.91
C ARG A 12 17.98 6.63 -3.70
N SER A 13 18.95 6.22 -4.50
CA SER A 13 18.96 4.87 -5.05
C SER A 13 19.51 3.89 -4.02
N TYR A 14 18.89 2.72 -3.90
CA TYR A 14 19.29 1.69 -2.97
C TYR A 14 20.13 0.61 -3.66
N PRO A 15 21.18 0.11 -2.98
CA PRO A 15 22.06 -0.88 -3.57
C PRO A 15 21.39 -2.27 -3.59
N PRO A 16 21.85 -3.21 -4.44
CA PRO A 16 21.24 -4.52 -4.60
C PRO A 16 21.14 -5.36 -3.32
N GLU A 17 22.01 -5.14 -2.33
CA GLU A 17 22.00 -5.87 -1.07
C GLU A 17 20.76 -5.52 -0.20
N TYR A 18 20.31 -4.27 -0.29
CA TYR A 18 19.08 -3.80 0.34
C TYR A 18 17.88 -4.07 -0.57
N PHE A 19 18.01 -3.76 -1.86
CA PHE A 19 16.92 -3.77 -2.83
C PHE A 19 16.59 -5.19 -3.33
N ARG A 20 15.97 -5.96 -2.44
CA ARG A 20 15.48 -7.31 -2.68
C ARG A 20 14.19 -7.54 -1.90
N ILE A 21 13.34 -8.42 -2.44
CA ILE A 21 12.16 -8.92 -1.75
C ILE A 21 12.51 -10.30 -1.19
N ASN A 22 12.55 -10.42 0.15
CA ASN A 22 12.78 -11.71 0.80
C ASN A 22 11.52 -12.58 0.69
N GLU A 23 11.66 -13.79 0.15
CA GLU A 23 10.53 -14.69 -0.08
C GLU A 23 10.45 -15.81 0.98
N PHE A 24 9.25 -16.04 1.48
CA PHE A 24 8.95 -17.00 2.54
C PHE A 24 7.70 -17.81 2.22
N THR A 25 7.63 -19.05 2.72
CA THR A 25 6.45 -19.92 2.60
C THR A 25 5.61 -19.98 3.87
N LYS A 26 6.05 -19.29 4.92
CA LYS A 26 5.35 -19.18 6.21
C LYS A 26 5.42 -17.74 6.68
N LEU A 27 4.33 -17.26 7.25
CA LEU A 27 4.26 -15.94 7.84
C LEU A 27 5.28 -15.80 8.98
N ASP A 28 6.04 -14.72 8.96
CA ASP A 28 7.03 -14.38 9.99
C ASP A 28 6.97 -12.86 10.31
N PRO A 29 6.31 -12.45 11.41
CA PRO A 29 6.16 -11.06 11.79
C PRO A 29 7.47 -10.29 11.93
N ARG A 30 8.58 -11.00 12.23
CA ARG A 30 9.92 -10.40 12.31
C ARG A 30 10.29 -9.73 10.99
N GLU A 31 9.99 -10.37 9.87
CA GLU A 31 10.34 -9.83 8.55
C GLU A 31 9.50 -8.61 8.19
N ILE A 32 8.26 -8.52 8.69
CA ILE A 32 7.41 -7.33 8.56
C ILE A 32 8.01 -6.16 9.35
N VAL A 33 8.40 -6.41 10.61
CA VAL A 33 9.06 -5.41 11.46
C VAL A 33 10.38 -4.93 10.84
N ARG A 34 11.14 -5.81 10.19
CA ARG A 34 12.36 -5.42 9.47
C ARG A 34 12.08 -4.48 8.28
N VAL A 35 10.96 -4.66 7.56
CA VAL A 35 10.51 -3.69 6.54
C VAL A 35 10.15 -2.36 7.19
N MET A 36 9.36 -2.37 8.27
CA MET A 36 8.96 -1.16 9.01
C MET A 36 10.16 -0.37 9.57
N ARG A 37 11.26 -1.06 9.87
CA ARG A 37 12.52 -0.45 10.32
C ARG A 37 13.48 -0.06 9.19
N GLY A 38 13.10 -0.32 7.94
CA GLY A 38 13.94 -0.02 6.78
C GLY A 38 15.23 -0.84 6.74
N GLU A 39 15.22 -2.04 7.32
CA GLU A 39 16.36 -2.97 7.30
C GLU A 39 16.41 -3.78 6.00
N VAL A 40 15.25 -3.97 5.35
CA VAL A 40 15.10 -4.66 4.07
C VAL A 40 14.09 -3.92 3.18
N ALA A 41 14.23 -4.01 1.87
CA ALA A 41 13.32 -3.33 0.94
C ALA A 41 11.92 -3.93 0.91
N GLY A 42 11.76 -5.21 1.23
CA GLY A 42 10.47 -5.87 1.30
C GLY A 42 10.55 -7.37 1.61
N CYS A 43 9.40 -7.96 1.87
CA CYS A 43 9.20 -9.39 2.06
C CYS A 43 7.87 -9.84 1.44
N ILE A 44 7.79 -11.12 1.06
CA ILE A 44 6.58 -11.77 0.57
C ILE A 44 6.42 -13.14 1.19
N PHE A 45 5.21 -13.43 1.66
CA PHE A 45 4.78 -14.69 2.22
C PHE A 45 3.85 -15.37 1.22
N ARG A 46 4.36 -16.41 0.54
CA ARG A 46 3.66 -17.10 -0.54
C ARG A 46 2.53 -17.97 -0.01
N GLY A 47 1.34 -17.80 -0.59
CA GLY A 47 0.17 -18.62 -0.24
C GLY A 47 -0.16 -18.61 1.26
N ALA A 48 0.10 -17.49 1.94
CA ALA A 48 -0.16 -17.32 3.36
C ALA A 48 -1.66 -17.35 3.69
N MET A 49 -2.52 -17.01 2.72
CA MET A 49 -3.97 -17.16 2.82
C MET A 49 -4.45 -18.34 1.97
N ALA A 50 -5.36 -19.13 2.54
CA ALA A 50 -5.96 -20.27 1.85
C ALA A 50 -6.83 -19.81 0.66
N PRO A 51 -6.87 -20.57 -0.46
CA PRO A 51 -7.69 -20.23 -1.61
C PRO A 51 -9.16 -19.98 -1.28
N GLU A 52 -9.73 -20.77 -0.37
CA GLU A 52 -11.14 -20.65 0.04
C GLU A 52 -11.42 -19.32 0.76
N LEU A 53 -10.44 -18.82 1.54
CA LEU A 53 -10.52 -17.50 2.17
C LEU A 53 -10.47 -16.41 1.11
N CYS A 54 -9.51 -16.49 0.19
CA CYS A 54 -9.36 -15.52 -0.89
C CYS A 54 -10.64 -15.39 -1.73
N THR A 55 -11.23 -16.52 -2.13
CA THR A 55 -12.49 -16.55 -2.88
C THR A 55 -13.64 -15.96 -2.06
N GLY A 56 -13.87 -16.43 -0.84
CA GLY A 56 -15.00 -15.98 -0.04
C GLY A 56 -14.95 -14.49 0.33
N VAL A 57 -13.77 -13.98 0.70
CA VAL A 57 -13.59 -12.54 0.96
C VAL A 57 -13.79 -11.71 -0.31
N THR A 58 -13.36 -12.22 -1.48
CA THR A 58 -13.60 -11.55 -2.76
C THR A 58 -15.09 -11.52 -3.12
N GLU A 59 -15.82 -12.60 -2.89
CA GLU A 59 -17.28 -12.66 -3.10
C GLU A 59 -18.00 -11.67 -2.18
N ASN A 60 -17.65 -11.64 -0.89
CA ASN A 60 -18.20 -10.69 0.09
C ASN A 60 -17.88 -9.23 -0.31
N PHE A 61 -16.68 -8.97 -0.84
CA PHE A 61 -16.28 -7.65 -1.34
C PHE A 61 -17.20 -7.18 -2.49
N TRP A 62 -17.39 -8.02 -3.51
CA TRP A 62 -18.24 -7.65 -4.65
C TRP A 62 -19.73 -7.59 -4.32
N ALA A 63 -20.17 -8.32 -3.29
CA ALA A 63 -21.55 -8.27 -2.79
C ALA A 63 -21.80 -7.17 -1.76
N SER A 64 -20.76 -6.46 -1.30
CA SER A 64 -20.88 -5.49 -0.22
C SER A 64 -21.77 -4.31 -0.61
N PRO A 65 -22.74 -3.90 0.25
CA PRO A 65 -23.53 -2.69 0.02
C PRO A 65 -22.68 -1.41 0.11
N GLU A 66 -21.49 -1.49 0.71
CA GLU A 66 -20.52 -0.40 0.82
C GLU A 66 -19.51 -0.36 -0.34
N LEU A 67 -19.69 -1.20 -1.38
CA LEU A 67 -18.84 -1.19 -2.56
C LEU A 67 -18.96 0.14 -3.30
N ARG A 68 -17.84 0.83 -3.45
CA ARG A 68 -17.74 2.12 -4.14
C ARG A 68 -16.87 1.98 -5.37
N GLN A 69 -17.18 2.76 -6.40
CA GLN A 69 -16.30 2.95 -7.55
C GLN A 69 -15.51 4.24 -7.38
N ARG A 70 -14.21 4.18 -7.66
CA ARG A 70 -13.33 5.35 -7.65
C ARG A 70 -13.68 6.26 -8.82
N GLY A 71 -13.87 7.55 -8.54
CA GLY A 71 -14.30 8.55 -9.53
C GLY A 71 -13.16 9.36 -10.18
N ASP A 72 -11.90 9.02 -9.89
CA ASP A 72 -10.74 9.69 -10.48
C ASP A 72 -10.17 8.92 -11.69
N ALA A 73 -8.99 9.32 -12.15
CA ALA A 73 -8.37 8.78 -13.36
C ALA A 73 -7.91 7.31 -13.25
N VAL A 74 -7.95 6.68 -12.06
CA VAL A 74 -7.51 5.30 -11.84
C VAL A 74 -8.72 4.40 -11.58
N PRO A 75 -9.15 3.57 -12.54
CA PRO A 75 -10.35 2.78 -12.37
C PRO A 75 -10.16 1.72 -11.28
N ALA A 76 -10.96 1.82 -10.22
CA ALA A 76 -10.91 0.90 -9.11
C ALA A 76 -12.26 0.78 -8.43
N TYR A 77 -12.50 -0.37 -7.79
CA TYR A 77 -13.58 -0.56 -6.83
C TYR A 77 -12.99 -0.70 -5.44
N TYR A 78 -13.70 -0.26 -4.41
CA TYR A 78 -13.22 -0.36 -3.05
C TYR A 78 -14.32 -0.43 -1.99
N VAL A 79 -13.99 -1.04 -0.85
CA VAL A 79 -14.73 -0.97 0.42
C VAL A 79 -13.77 -0.43 1.46
N GLY A 80 -14.25 0.46 2.33
CA GLY A 80 -13.41 1.24 3.25
C GLY A 80 -13.17 2.66 2.76
N THR A 81 -12.05 3.26 3.15
CA THR A 81 -11.66 4.60 2.71
C THR A 81 -10.13 4.73 2.70
N TYR A 82 -9.64 5.81 2.09
CA TYR A 82 -8.22 6.14 1.98
C TYR A 82 -8.06 7.66 2.17
N HIS A 83 -6.95 8.10 2.76
CA HIS A 83 -6.75 9.51 3.11
C HIS A 83 -6.43 10.40 1.91
N TYR A 84 -5.86 9.82 0.85
CA TYR A 84 -5.42 10.54 -0.35
C TYR A 84 -6.55 11.37 -1.00
N ALA A 85 -6.23 12.61 -1.36
CA ALA A 85 -7.12 13.57 -2.04
C ALA A 85 -8.45 13.87 -1.30
N LYS A 86 -8.50 13.64 0.02
CA LYS A 86 -9.64 13.98 0.88
C LYS A 86 -9.24 15.04 1.90
N LEU A 87 -10.23 15.77 2.40
CA LEU A 87 -10.07 16.49 3.67
C LEU A 87 -9.92 15.46 4.78
N LEU A 88 -9.00 15.71 5.71
CA LEU A 88 -8.75 14.81 6.84
C LEU A 88 -10.02 14.52 7.66
N SER A 89 -10.86 15.52 7.89
CA SER A 89 -12.13 15.37 8.60
C SER A 89 -13.08 14.40 7.91
N ASP A 90 -13.16 14.48 6.58
CA ASP A 90 -14.06 13.64 5.78
C ASP A 90 -13.54 12.21 5.77
N TYR A 91 -12.22 12.05 5.61
CA TYR A 91 -11.55 10.77 5.69
C TYR A 91 -11.81 10.04 7.02
N VAL A 92 -11.56 10.67 8.18
CA VAL A 92 -11.74 9.98 9.47
C VAL A 92 -13.21 9.68 9.78
N ASN A 93 -14.13 10.53 9.28
CA ASN A 93 -15.57 10.26 9.40
C ASN A 93 -15.98 9.04 8.54
N GLU A 94 -15.53 8.98 7.29
CA GLU A 94 -15.76 7.82 6.42
C GLU A 94 -15.11 6.55 6.96
N ALA A 95 -13.93 6.65 7.57
CA ALA A 95 -13.24 5.52 8.19
C ALA A 95 -14.07 4.95 9.35
N GLY A 96 -14.66 5.81 10.18
CA GLY A 96 -15.59 5.40 11.23
C GLY A 96 -16.84 4.70 10.68
N GLN A 97 -17.41 5.24 9.59
CA GLN A 97 -18.63 4.70 8.98
C GLN A 97 -18.42 3.35 8.27
N THR A 98 -17.23 3.11 7.72
CA THR A 98 -16.95 1.92 6.90
C THR A 98 -16.29 0.78 7.67
N ARG A 99 -15.89 0.99 8.93
CA ARG A 99 -15.16 0.00 9.74
C ARG A 99 -15.90 -1.32 9.88
N GLU A 100 -17.18 -1.31 10.27
CA GLU A 100 -17.92 -2.56 10.44
C GLU A 100 -18.03 -3.33 9.12
N ALA A 101 -18.29 -2.63 8.01
CA ALA A 101 -18.38 -3.23 6.68
C ALA A 101 -17.06 -3.86 6.21
N LEU A 102 -15.91 -3.27 6.57
CA LEU A 102 -14.59 -3.84 6.27
C LEU A 102 -14.38 -5.18 6.96
N HIS A 103 -14.71 -5.29 8.25
CA HIS A 103 -14.56 -6.55 8.99
C HIS A 103 -15.63 -7.58 8.59
N ALA A 104 -16.82 -7.14 8.16
CA ALA A 104 -17.85 -8.01 7.62
C ALA A 104 -17.43 -8.73 6.32
N LEU A 105 -16.43 -8.23 5.60
CA LEU A 105 -15.88 -8.93 4.43
C LEU A 105 -15.29 -10.31 4.78
N PHE A 106 -14.93 -10.55 6.04
CA PHE A 106 -14.44 -11.83 6.53
C PHE A 106 -15.55 -12.73 7.09
N GLU A 107 -16.83 -12.36 7.01
CA GLU A 107 -17.93 -13.21 7.50
C GLU A 107 -17.90 -14.59 6.83
N GLY A 108 -18.00 -15.65 7.65
CA GLY A 108 -17.85 -17.05 7.20
C GLY A 108 -16.40 -17.53 7.10
N HIS A 109 -15.41 -16.65 7.34
CA HIS A 109 -13.98 -16.93 7.24
C HIS A 109 -13.21 -16.39 8.45
N ARG A 110 -11.92 -16.74 8.53
CA ARG A 110 -11.01 -16.13 9.50
C ARG A 110 -10.66 -14.70 9.07
N ASN A 111 -10.59 -13.79 10.04
CA ASN A 111 -10.12 -12.43 9.80
C ASN A 111 -8.58 -12.40 9.79
N VAL A 112 -7.99 -12.73 8.64
CA VAL A 112 -6.54 -12.81 8.47
C VAL A 112 -5.84 -11.46 8.64
N PHE A 113 -6.56 -10.34 8.41
CA PHE A 113 -6.03 -9.02 8.72
C PHE A 113 -5.81 -8.88 10.23
N GLN A 114 -6.84 -9.11 11.05
CA GLN A 114 -6.71 -8.98 12.51
C GLN A 114 -5.64 -9.92 13.07
N GLU A 115 -5.64 -11.18 12.64
CA GLU A 115 -4.64 -12.17 13.07
C GLU A 115 -3.20 -11.76 12.71
N LEU A 116 -3.01 -11.08 11.57
CA LEU A 116 -1.70 -10.55 11.19
C LEU A 116 -1.31 -9.38 12.08
N MET A 117 -2.23 -8.44 12.30
CA MET A 117 -1.97 -7.25 13.11
C MET A 117 -1.65 -7.60 14.56
N ASP A 118 -2.34 -8.61 15.13
CA ASP A 118 -2.04 -9.13 16.46
C ASP A 118 -0.62 -9.70 16.53
N GLN A 119 -0.21 -10.49 15.52
CA GLN A 119 1.13 -11.05 15.44
C GLN A 119 2.24 -9.99 15.27
N VAL A 120 1.98 -8.94 14.49
CA VAL A 120 2.92 -7.81 14.34
C VAL A 120 3.00 -6.99 15.63
N ALA A 121 1.87 -6.78 16.31
CA ALA A 121 1.83 -6.11 17.60
C ALA A 121 2.64 -6.88 18.65
N ASP A 122 2.47 -8.21 18.73
CA ASP A 122 3.23 -9.09 19.63
C ASP A 122 4.74 -9.02 19.35
N GLU A 123 5.15 -8.97 18.08
CA GLU A 123 6.56 -8.85 17.71
C GLU A 123 7.15 -7.49 18.11
N LEU A 124 6.43 -6.40 17.84
CA LEU A 124 6.85 -5.05 18.22
C LEU A 124 6.94 -4.87 19.75
N ALA A 125 5.99 -5.45 20.48
CA ALA A 125 5.93 -5.39 21.94
C ALA A 125 7.17 -6.01 22.62
N LYS A 126 7.85 -6.97 21.98
CA LYS A 126 9.13 -7.53 22.48
C LYS A 126 10.22 -6.47 22.62
N THR A 127 10.11 -5.36 21.89
CA THR A 127 11.01 -4.21 21.97
C THR A 127 10.37 -2.98 22.61
N GLY A 128 9.22 -3.12 23.26
CA GLY A 128 8.52 -2.02 23.93
C GLY A 128 7.78 -1.07 22.99
N VAL A 129 7.55 -1.48 21.74
CA VAL A 129 6.79 -0.69 20.76
C VAL A 129 5.34 -1.16 20.75
N ALA A 130 4.40 -0.23 20.91
CA ALA A 130 2.97 -0.48 20.74
C ALA A 130 2.55 -0.28 19.28
N LEU A 131 1.67 -1.13 18.78
CA LEU A 131 1.04 -0.99 17.47
C LEU A 131 -0.43 -0.59 17.63
N ARG A 132 -0.89 0.41 16.88
CA ARG A 132 -2.29 0.84 16.86
C ARG A 132 -2.68 1.49 15.54
N VAL A 133 -3.97 1.66 15.30
CA VAL A 133 -4.49 2.47 14.19
C VAL A 133 -4.02 3.92 14.37
N ALA A 134 -3.74 4.61 13.26
CA ALA A 134 -3.50 6.05 13.30
C ALA A 134 -4.75 6.81 13.74
N GLU A 135 -4.59 7.98 14.33
CA GLU A 135 -5.65 8.82 14.88
C GLU A 135 -5.46 10.30 14.53
N HIS A 136 -6.59 11.00 14.45
CA HIS A 136 -6.63 12.45 14.42
C HIS A 136 -7.73 12.94 15.35
N GLU A 137 -7.35 13.73 16.36
CA GLU A 137 -8.27 14.28 17.36
C GLU A 137 -9.13 13.20 18.06
N GLY A 138 -8.52 12.05 18.38
CA GLY A 138 -9.18 10.92 19.03
C GLY A 138 -10.11 10.10 18.12
N ARG A 139 -10.12 10.37 16.81
CA ARG A 139 -10.84 9.55 15.81
C ARG A 139 -9.84 8.70 15.04
N SER A 140 -10.10 7.40 14.98
CA SER A 140 -9.24 6.45 14.28
C SER A 140 -9.40 6.52 12.76
N ALA A 141 -8.26 6.40 12.09
CA ALA A 141 -8.10 6.26 10.65
C ALA A 141 -8.73 4.96 10.11
N GLY A 142 -8.70 4.78 8.79
CA GLY A 142 -9.04 3.50 8.16
C GLY A 142 -7.96 2.46 8.47
N GLU A 143 -8.36 1.24 8.83
CA GLU A 143 -7.42 0.18 9.24
C GLU A 143 -6.79 -0.51 8.03
N PHE A 144 -7.63 -0.79 7.05
CA PHE A 144 -7.29 -1.34 5.75
C PHE A 144 -8.38 -0.96 4.75
N VAL A 145 -8.08 -1.12 3.48
CA VAL A 145 -9.01 -0.92 2.38
C VAL A 145 -8.95 -2.14 1.49
N VAL A 146 -10.09 -2.67 1.09
CA VAL A 146 -10.13 -3.69 0.05
C VAL A 146 -10.34 -2.98 -1.27
N ARG A 147 -9.41 -3.16 -2.22
CA ARG A 147 -9.45 -2.50 -3.53
C ARG A 147 -9.26 -3.50 -4.64
N ALA A 148 -10.06 -3.36 -5.71
CA ALA A 148 -9.92 -4.09 -6.95
C ALA A 148 -9.50 -3.14 -8.06
N TRP A 149 -8.27 -3.32 -8.56
CA TRP A 149 -7.75 -2.55 -9.69
C TRP A 149 -8.19 -3.17 -11.01
N SER A 150 -8.75 -2.34 -11.88
CA SER A 150 -8.97 -2.62 -13.30
C SER A 150 -8.40 -1.47 -14.08
N GLY A 151 -7.61 -1.72 -15.11
CA GLY A 151 -7.09 -0.65 -15.93
C GLY A 151 -6.60 -1.18 -17.25
N ASP A 152 -6.69 -0.34 -18.27
CA ASP A 152 -6.05 -0.55 -19.56
C ASP A 152 -4.67 0.12 -19.59
N GLY A 153 -3.93 -0.08 -20.69
CA GLY A 153 -2.56 0.44 -20.83
C GLY A 153 -1.51 -0.39 -20.09
N THR A 154 -0.40 0.26 -19.69
CA THR A 154 0.74 -0.43 -19.07
C THR A 154 0.50 -0.76 -17.60
N PHE A 155 -0.16 0.15 -16.87
CA PHE A 155 -0.33 0.07 -15.43
C PHE A 155 -1.78 0.33 -15.03
N ALA A 156 -2.38 -0.60 -14.26
CA ALA A 156 -3.67 -0.38 -13.60
C ALA A 156 -3.55 0.58 -12.42
N LEU A 157 -2.36 0.72 -11.84
CA LEU A 157 -2.01 1.81 -10.93
C LEU A 157 -0.65 2.35 -11.35
N ALA A 158 -0.65 3.60 -11.81
CA ALA A 158 0.55 4.28 -12.32
C ALA A 158 1.67 4.31 -11.27
N ALA A 159 2.91 4.48 -11.75
CA ALA A 159 4.07 4.53 -10.87
C ALA A 159 3.96 5.70 -9.88
N HIS A 160 4.13 5.39 -8.60
CA HIS A 160 3.95 6.33 -7.49
C HIS A 160 4.86 5.99 -6.30
N ASP A 161 5.00 6.93 -5.38
CA ASP A 161 5.51 6.71 -4.03
C ASP A 161 4.49 7.16 -2.99
N ASP A 162 4.37 6.42 -1.88
CA ASP A 162 3.39 6.71 -0.83
C ASP A 162 3.85 7.85 0.09
N ALA A 163 5.16 8.16 0.10
CA ALA A 163 5.74 9.13 1.03
C ALA A 163 5.22 10.55 0.80
N ALA A 164 5.00 10.93 -0.46
CA ALA A 164 4.44 12.22 -0.85
C ALA A 164 3.08 12.51 -0.20
N GLN A 165 2.26 11.46 -0.01
CA GLN A 165 0.91 11.59 0.53
C GLN A 165 0.91 11.95 2.03
N LEU A 166 2.02 11.68 2.74
CA LEU A 166 2.18 12.03 4.15
C LEU A 166 2.43 13.53 4.35
N SER A 167 2.84 14.25 3.32
CA SER A 167 3.09 15.70 3.39
C SER A 167 1.93 16.56 2.93
N ALA A 168 0.80 15.97 2.51
CA ALA A 168 -0.32 16.73 1.97
C ALA A 168 -0.87 17.76 2.97
N GLN A 169 -1.00 19.02 2.55
CA GLN A 169 -1.47 20.11 3.41
C GLN A 169 -2.91 19.89 3.90
N ALA A 170 -3.74 19.21 3.11
CA ALA A 170 -5.11 18.82 3.49
C ALA A 170 -5.16 17.82 4.67
N GLN A 171 -4.01 17.23 5.02
CA GLN A 171 -3.83 16.27 6.11
C GLN A 171 -3.06 16.87 7.29
N ALA A 172 -2.91 18.19 7.35
CA ALA A 172 -2.19 18.89 8.41
C ALA A 172 -2.74 18.51 9.80
N GLY A 173 -1.84 18.09 10.69
CA GLY A 173 -2.19 17.68 12.06
C GLY A 173 -2.63 16.22 12.19
N PHE A 174 -2.58 15.44 11.11
CA PHE A 174 -2.70 13.99 11.20
C PHE A 174 -1.37 13.39 11.68
N GLU A 175 -1.39 12.44 12.61
CA GLU A 175 -0.15 11.89 13.16
C GLU A 175 0.66 11.06 12.15
N ILE A 176 0.07 10.64 11.02
CA ILE A 176 0.82 9.94 9.95
C ILE A 176 1.95 10.83 9.38
N GLN A 177 1.86 12.15 9.53
CA GLN A 177 2.91 13.07 9.11
C GLN A 177 4.20 12.91 9.94
N GLU A 178 4.10 12.38 11.16
CA GLU A 178 5.27 12.05 12.00
C GLU A 178 6.04 10.84 11.44
N VAL A 179 5.37 9.96 10.70
CA VAL A 179 5.99 8.79 10.04
C VAL A 179 6.82 9.21 8.81
N ALA A 180 6.59 10.39 8.23
CA ALA A 180 7.24 10.81 6.98
C ALA A 180 8.77 10.78 7.03
N ARG A 181 9.37 10.88 8.22
CA ARG A 181 10.83 10.81 8.43
C ARG A 181 11.36 9.38 8.61
N ASN A 182 10.49 8.44 8.90
CA ASN A 182 10.81 7.03 9.16
C ASN A 182 10.54 6.17 7.91
N PRO A 183 11.04 4.93 7.85
CA PRO A 183 10.65 4.00 6.80
C PRO A 183 9.13 3.79 6.79
N LEU A 184 8.56 3.64 5.58
CA LEU A 184 7.13 3.45 5.36
C LEU A 184 6.93 2.07 4.75
N ALA A 185 6.20 1.20 5.43
CA ALA A 185 5.85 -0.11 4.92
C ALA A 185 4.49 -0.05 4.21
N ALA A 186 4.47 -0.32 2.91
CA ALA A 186 3.25 -0.57 2.16
C ALA A 186 2.92 -2.07 2.22
N ALA A 187 1.71 -2.40 2.66
CA ALA A 187 1.25 -3.74 2.93
C ALA A 187 0.10 -4.12 2.01
N ASN A 188 0.13 -5.35 1.50
CA ASN A 188 -0.92 -5.87 0.64
C ASN A 188 -1.12 -7.37 0.83
N MET A 189 -2.38 -7.81 0.89
CA MET A 189 -2.78 -9.21 0.87
C MET A 189 -3.58 -9.47 -0.40
N CYS A 190 -3.07 -10.32 -1.29
CA CYS A 190 -3.69 -10.55 -2.59
C CYS A 190 -4.83 -11.56 -2.49
N LEU A 191 -6.06 -11.09 -2.72
CA LEU A 191 -7.27 -11.91 -2.72
C LEU A 191 -7.54 -12.48 -4.12
N GLN A 192 -7.32 -11.68 -5.15
CA GLN A 192 -7.54 -12.05 -6.55
C GLN A 192 -6.46 -11.40 -7.40
N ASN A 193 -6.01 -12.10 -8.43
CA ASN A 193 -5.21 -11.54 -9.51
C ASN A 193 -5.59 -12.24 -10.82
N GLY A 194 -5.50 -11.52 -11.95
CA GLY A 194 -5.73 -12.09 -13.27
C GLY A 194 -4.71 -13.17 -13.63
N ALA A 195 -4.99 -13.93 -14.69
CA ALA A 195 -4.12 -15.02 -15.12
C ALA A 195 -2.78 -14.51 -15.69
N ALA A 196 -2.79 -13.30 -16.25
CA ALA A 196 -1.62 -12.59 -16.72
C ALA A 196 -1.81 -11.09 -16.48
N GLY A 197 -0.76 -10.41 -16.03
CA GLY A 197 -0.85 -9.02 -15.60
C GLY A 197 -0.80 -8.86 -14.08
N GLY A 198 -1.03 -7.64 -13.59
CA GLY A 198 -1.14 -7.38 -12.16
C GLY A 198 0.14 -7.59 -11.34
N GLN A 199 1.31 -7.71 -11.97
CA GLN A 199 2.58 -7.75 -11.26
C GLN A 199 2.85 -6.42 -10.54
N LEU A 200 3.61 -6.48 -9.45
CA LEU A 200 4.17 -5.30 -8.82
C LEU A 200 5.48 -4.95 -9.53
N PHE A 201 5.55 -3.74 -10.08
CA PHE A 201 6.80 -3.15 -10.54
C PHE A 201 7.32 -2.27 -9.41
N TYR A 202 8.56 -2.51 -8.99
CA TYR A 202 9.18 -1.82 -7.87
C TYR A 202 10.55 -1.34 -8.29
N TRP A 203 10.85 -0.06 -8.15
CA TRP A 203 12.12 0.53 -8.58
C TRP A 203 12.97 0.91 -7.38
N ASN A 204 14.30 0.79 -7.51
CA ASN A 204 15.24 1.02 -6.41
C ASN A 204 15.47 2.49 -6.02
N ILE A 205 14.55 3.40 -6.36
CA ILE A 205 14.68 4.84 -6.17
C ILE A 205 13.62 5.37 -5.20
N GLU A 206 14.08 6.03 -4.14
CA GLU A 206 13.28 6.91 -3.28
C GLU A 206 13.45 8.35 -3.76
N PRO A 207 12.42 8.97 -4.36
CA PRO A 207 12.52 10.34 -4.87
C PRO A 207 12.71 11.36 -3.75
N ASP A 208 13.46 12.41 -4.01
CA ASP A 208 13.57 13.55 -3.10
C ASP A 208 12.44 14.58 -3.30
N ALA A 209 12.36 15.55 -2.38
CA ALA A 209 11.38 16.63 -2.46
C ALA A 209 11.56 17.51 -3.72
N THR A 210 12.80 17.65 -4.22
CA THR A 210 13.10 18.44 -5.42
C THR A 210 12.47 17.82 -6.66
N THR A 211 12.58 16.50 -6.80
CA THR A 211 11.95 15.73 -7.87
C THR A 211 10.44 15.88 -7.81
N ARG A 212 9.84 15.62 -6.63
CA ARG A 212 8.37 15.73 -6.47
C ARG A 212 7.87 17.13 -6.82
N LYS A 213 8.60 18.17 -6.40
CA LYS A 213 8.30 19.57 -6.71
C LYS A 213 8.42 19.94 -8.18
N THR A 214 9.46 19.45 -8.84
CA THR A 214 9.66 19.69 -10.27
C THR A 214 8.54 19.07 -11.09
N LEU A 215 8.01 17.94 -10.63
CA LEU A 215 6.93 17.20 -11.27
C LEU A 215 5.52 17.66 -10.88
N GLY A 216 5.38 18.51 -9.85
CA GLY A 216 4.07 18.93 -9.34
C GLY A 216 3.30 17.81 -8.63
N ILE A 217 4.02 16.86 -8.01
CA ILE A 217 3.46 15.67 -7.33
C ILE A 217 3.82 15.63 -5.84
N GLU A 218 4.14 16.78 -5.23
CA GLU A 218 4.57 16.90 -3.83
C GLU A 218 3.60 16.27 -2.83
N GLU A 219 2.31 16.33 -3.12
CA GLU A 219 1.25 15.86 -2.23
C GLU A 219 0.54 14.60 -2.75
N THR A 220 0.86 14.16 -3.97
CA THR A 220 0.23 13.00 -4.61
C THR A 220 1.17 11.81 -4.77
N GLY A 221 2.44 12.07 -5.05
CA GLY A 221 3.44 11.06 -5.35
C GLY A 221 3.24 10.38 -6.70
N TYR A 222 2.35 10.88 -7.57
CA TYR A 222 2.05 10.26 -8.87
C TYR A 222 1.52 11.26 -9.91
N PRO A 223 1.64 10.96 -11.21
CA PRO A 223 2.32 9.79 -11.79
C PRO A 223 3.80 10.06 -12.14
N TYR A 224 4.66 9.09 -11.85
CA TYR A 224 5.98 8.98 -12.50
C TYR A 224 5.83 8.31 -13.87
N GLN A 225 6.39 8.90 -14.92
CA GLN A 225 6.32 8.31 -16.26
C GLN A 225 7.31 7.15 -16.40
N PRO A 226 6.95 6.03 -17.06
CA PRO A 226 7.80 4.86 -17.16
C PRO A 226 9.16 5.14 -17.83
N GLU A 227 9.21 6.07 -18.78
CA GLU A 227 10.42 6.46 -19.49
C GLU A 227 11.47 7.07 -18.55
N TRP A 228 11.04 7.75 -17.48
CA TRP A 228 11.94 8.34 -16.48
C TRP A 228 12.59 7.29 -15.58
N LEU A 229 12.00 6.09 -15.52
CA LEU A 229 12.38 5.03 -14.60
C LEU A 229 13.35 3.99 -15.22
N GLN A 230 13.55 4.03 -16.54
CA GLN A 230 14.36 3.05 -17.28
C GLN A 230 15.82 2.94 -16.82
N LYS A 231 16.35 3.98 -16.15
CA LYS A 231 17.72 4.00 -15.63
C LYS A 231 17.88 3.37 -14.24
N PHE A 232 16.78 3.02 -13.57
CA PHE A 232 16.78 2.44 -12.22
C PHE A 232 16.54 0.94 -12.28
N ASP A 233 17.07 0.22 -11.30
CA ASP A 233 16.82 -1.22 -11.20
C ASP A 233 15.37 -1.45 -10.82
N CYS A 234 14.74 -2.41 -11.49
CA CYS A 234 13.33 -2.77 -11.29
C CYS A 234 13.20 -4.24 -10.89
N ILE A 235 12.46 -4.49 -9.82
CA ILE A 235 11.94 -5.82 -9.49
C ILE A 235 10.53 -5.90 -10.07
N GLU A 236 10.32 -6.86 -10.97
CA GLU A 236 9.00 -7.29 -11.40
C GLU A 236 8.59 -8.50 -10.54
N LEU A 237 7.77 -8.23 -9.53
CA LEU A 237 7.34 -9.24 -8.58
C LEU A 237 6.02 -9.85 -9.04
N ASP A 238 6.06 -11.16 -9.32
CA ASP A 238 4.86 -11.98 -9.50
C ASP A 238 4.06 -12.02 -8.18
N ILE A 239 2.76 -11.80 -8.26
CA ILE A 239 1.85 -11.76 -7.10
C ILE A 239 0.68 -12.69 -7.36
N ARG A 240 0.45 -13.61 -6.43
CA ARG A 240 -0.59 -14.63 -6.57
C ARG A 240 -1.66 -14.46 -5.50
N PRO A 241 -2.91 -14.87 -5.77
CA PRO A 241 -3.91 -15.02 -4.72
C PRO A 241 -3.35 -15.85 -3.56
N GLY A 242 -3.54 -15.35 -2.34
CA GLY A 242 -2.99 -15.93 -1.13
C GLY A 242 -1.68 -15.30 -0.65
N ASP A 243 -0.98 -14.54 -1.49
CA ASP A 243 0.26 -13.88 -1.08
C ASP A 243 0.00 -12.69 -0.14
N ILE A 244 0.82 -12.56 0.89
CA ILE A 244 0.89 -11.37 1.75
C ILE A 244 2.28 -10.75 1.56
N TYR A 245 2.37 -9.46 1.27
CA TYR A 245 3.65 -8.82 1.03
C TYR A 245 3.73 -7.40 1.58
N PHE A 246 4.95 -7.04 1.97
CA PHE A 246 5.31 -5.75 2.53
C PHE A 246 6.54 -5.21 1.80
N PHE A 247 6.59 -3.92 1.54
CA PHE A 247 7.75 -3.29 0.93
C PHE A 247 7.87 -1.83 1.36
N ASN A 248 9.03 -1.22 1.15
CA ASN A 248 9.24 0.19 1.44
C ASN A 248 8.45 1.06 0.44
N GLY A 249 7.31 1.59 0.87
CA GLY A 249 6.39 2.41 0.06
C GLY A 249 6.96 3.78 -0.35
N LYS A 250 8.13 4.17 0.17
CA LYS A 250 8.84 5.37 -0.27
C LYS A 250 9.55 5.21 -1.61
N LEU A 251 9.81 3.96 -2.02
CA LEU A 251 10.38 3.67 -3.32
C LEU A 251 9.27 3.65 -4.36
N ILE A 252 9.59 4.11 -5.58
CA ILE A 252 8.62 4.15 -6.66
C ILE A 252 8.13 2.73 -6.97
N HIS A 253 6.82 2.57 -7.12
CA HIS A 253 6.19 1.31 -7.47
C HIS A 253 4.90 1.49 -8.29
N ALA A 254 4.52 0.47 -9.04
CA ALA A 254 3.34 0.46 -9.91
C ALA A 254 2.67 -0.92 -9.92
N VAL A 255 1.41 -0.97 -10.32
CA VAL A 255 0.68 -2.22 -10.55
C VAL A 255 0.41 -2.36 -12.03
N GLN A 256 0.95 -3.41 -12.63
CA GLN A 256 0.72 -3.70 -14.05
C GLN A 256 -0.76 -3.87 -14.35
N ALA A 257 -1.19 -3.41 -15.52
CA ALA A 257 -2.53 -3.68 -16.01
C ALA A 257 -2.79 -5.19 -16.13
N GLN A 258 -4.05 -5.58 -16.05
CA GLN A 258 -4.46 -6.95 -16.37
C GLN A 258 -4.41 -7.17 -17.88
N ALA A 259 -3.99 -8.36 -18.32
CA ALA A 259 -3.90 -8.65 -19.74
C ALA A 259 -5.29 -8.81 -20.39
N ALA A 260 -6.27 -9.31 -19.64
CA ALA A 260 -7.64 -9.51 -20.11
C ALA A 260 -8.61 -8.51 -19.48
N ALA A 261 -9.54 -8.01 -20.30
CA ALA A 261 -10.61 -7.14 -19.83
C ALA A 261 -11.53 -7.88 -18.85
N GLY A 262 -11.93 -7.20 -17.78
CA GLY A 262 -12.79 -7.77 -16.74
C GLY A 262 -12.05 -8.62 -15.69
N GLU A 263 -10.74 -8.79 -15.82
CA GLU A 263 -9.91 -9.31 -14.73
C GLU A 263 -9.54 -8.17 -13.77
N PHE A 264 -9.36 -8.52 -12.50
CA PHE A 264 -9.05 -7.58 -11.43
C PHE A 264 -7.87 -8.07 -10.60
N ARG A 265 -7.10 -7.12 -10.08
CA ARG A 265 -6.23 -7.38 -8.93
C ARG A 265 -6.89 -6.84 -7.67
N SER A 266 -7.33 -7.74 -6.80
CA SER A 266 -8.00 -7.38 -5.54
C SER A 266 -7.06 -7.59 -4.36
N THR A 267 -6.88 -6.56 -3.54
CA THR A 267 -6.00 -6.60 -2.36
C THR A 267 -6.68 -6.01 -1.14
N ILE A 268 -6.38 -6.59 0.03
CA ILE A 268 -6.45 -5.86 1.31
C ILE A 268 -5.17 -5.03 1.38
N SER A 269 -5.26 -3.71 1.47
CA SER A 269 -4.11 -2.79 1.46
C SER A 269 -4.12 -1.87 2.67
N PHE A 270 -2.94 -1.58 3.20
CA PHE A 270 -2.71 -0.61 4.27
C PHE A 270 -1.25 -0.16 4.29
N LEU A 271 -0.98 0.94 4.99
CA LEU A 271 0.34 1.47 5.25
C LEU A 271 0.67 1.30 6.73
N MET A 272 1.96 1.18 7.05
CA MET A 272 2.45 1.14 8.42
C MET A 272 3.77 1.88 8.55
N GLY A 273 4.04 2.40 9.74
CA GLY A 273 5.37 2.89 10.06
C GLY A 273 5.53 3.24 11.52
N MET A 274 6.79 3.46 11.90
CA MET A 274 7.14 3.97 13.22
C MET A 274 6.76 5.45 13.27
N LYS A 275 5.91 5.84 14.22
CA LYS A 275 5.63 7.24 14.54
C LYS A 275 6.76 7.81 15.39
N ASP A 276 7.15 7.05 16.42
CA ASP A 276 8.21 7.37 17.36
C ASP A 276 8.86 6.07 17.90
N GLU A 277 9.79 6.17 18.86
CA GLU A 277 10.53 5.02 19.41
C GLU A 277 9.64 3.98 20.12
N GLN A 278 8.44 4.36 20.55
CA GLN A 278 7.54 3.52 21.34
C GLN A 278 6.21 3.23 20.63
N THR A 279 5.96 3.85 19.48
CA THR A 279 4.69 3.77 18.78
C THR A 279 4.89 3.49 17.30
N ALA A 280 4.28 2.40 16.83
CA ALA A 280 4.01 2.14 15.43
C ALA A 280 2.53 2.37 15.15
N ILE A 281 2.23 2.90 13.96
CA ILE A 281 0.86 3.12 13.51
C ILE A 281 0.61 2.51 12.14
N TYR A 282 -0.66 2.19 11.87
CA TYR A 282 -1.12 1.75 10.56
C TYR A 282 -2.39 2.47 10.12
N TRP A 283 -2.56 2.65 8.81
CA TRP A 283 -3.67 3.41 8.22
C TRP A 283 -3.87 3.11 6.72
N THR A 284 -4.84 3.77 6.09
CA THR A 284 -5.08 3.75 4.63
C THR A 284 -5.38 5.09 4.00
#